data_AF-A0A7W0WDF0-F1
#
_entry.id   AF-A0A7W0WDF0-F1
#
_cell.length_a   1.000
_cell.length_b   1.000
_cell.length_c   1.000
_cell.angle_alpha   90.00
_cell.angle_beta   90.00
_cell.angle_gamma   90.00
#
_symmetry.space_group_name_H-M   'P 1'
#
loop_
_entity.id
_entity.type
_entity.pdbx_description
1 polymer ?
#
loop_
_entity_poly.entity_id
_entity_poly.type
_entity_poly.pdbx_seq_one_letter_code
_entity_poly.pdbx_strand_id
1 'polypeptide(L)'
;MLVLLAAGCGGEERGLSSDLERLAVRSESVAAEVEAGDACRARAEAEALQADSIAAVNDGEVPDGLQEELLGAVNALLAAIGCDPPVALDSAITDARSLAALLRESGS
;
A
#
# COMPACT_ATOMS: atom_id res chain seq x y z
N MET A 1 -7.51 28.18 36.54
CA MET A 1 -7.68 29.03 35.34
C MET A 1 -7.83 28.11 34.15
N LEU A 2 -9.07 27.96 33.66
CA LEU A 2 -9.43 27.21 32.45
C LEU A 2 -8.86 27.93 31.22
N VAL A 3 -8.24 27.19 30.29
CA VAL A 3 -8.47 27.29 28.83
C VAL A 3 -8.11 25.91 28.23
N LEU A 4 -9.08 25.03 28.05
CA LEU A 4 -8.96 23.93 27.07
C LEU A 4 -9.45 24.49 25.74
N LEU A 5 -8.51 24.73 24.83
CA LEU A 5 -8.77 25.14 23.46
C LEU A 5 -9.45 23.99 22.72
N ALA A 6 -10.48 24.36 21.96
CA ALA A 6 -11.29 23.49 21.13
C ALA A 6 -10.48 22.72 20.10
N ALA A 7 -10.68 21.41 20.03
CA ALA A 7 -10.63 20.68 18.77
C ALA A 7 -12.07 20.34 18.41
N GLY A 8 -12.78 21.33 17.86
CA GLY A 8 -14.05 21.08 17.20
C GLY A 8 -13.77 20.35 15.88
N CYS A 9 -13.99 19.04 15.83
CA CYS A 9 -14.40 18.38 14.59
C CYS A 9 -15.87 18.79 14.34
N GLY A 10 -16.04 20.02 13.88
CA GLY A 10 -17.31 20.60 13.47
C GLY A 10 -17.21 20.95 11.99
N GLY A 11 -17.14 19.92 11.14
CA GLY A 11 -17.29 20.05 9.70
C GLY A 11 -18.43 19.15 9.29
N GLU A 12 -19.50 19.74 8.75
CA GLU A 12 -20.65 19.05 8.17
C GLU A 12 -20.24 17.78 7.43
N GLU A 13 -20.68 16.62 7.92
CA GLU A 13 -20.53 15.34 7.23
C GLU A 13 -21.50 15.33 6.03
N ARG A 14 -21.14 16.06 4.97
CA ARG A 14 -21.44 15.56 3.63
C ARG A 14 -20.61 14.29 3.53
N GLY A 15 -21.20 13.17 3.94
CA GLY A 15 -20.54 11.88 3.97
C GLY A 15 -19.78 11.73 2.65
N LEU A 16 -18.47 11.46 2.76
CA LEU A 16 -17.68 11.08 1.60
C LEU A 16 -18.41 9.95 0.89
N SER A 17 -18.30 9.87 -0.44
CA SER A 17 -18.80 8.68 -1.11
C SER A 17 -18.11 7.46 -0.48
N SER A 18 -18.81 6.32 -0.47
CA SER A 18 -18.25 5.05 0.02
C SER A 18 -16.88 4.73 -0.58
N ASP A 19 -16.62 5.22 -1.77
CA ASP A 19 -15.43 4.96 -2.55
C ASP A 19 -14.29 5.90 -2.16
N LEU A 20 -14.55 7.17 -1.89
CA LEU A 20 -13.55 8.07 -1.30
C LEU A 20 -13.11 7.58 0.09
N GLU A 21 -14.04 7.06 0.89
CA GLU A 21 -13.72 6.42 2.18
C GLU A 21 -12.84 5.18 1.97
N ARG A 22 -13.16 4.35 0.96
CA ARG A 22 -12.36 3.17 0.60
C ARG A 22 -10.94 3.54 0.18
N LEU A 23 -10.77 4.59 -0.62
CA LEU A 23 -9.47 5.10 -1.04
C LEU A 23 -8.66 5.59 0.17
N ALA A 24 -9.30 6.27 1.12
CA ALA A 24 -8.65 6.70 2.36
C ALA A 24 -8.16 5.51 3.19
N VAL A 25 -9.04 4.54 3.47
CA VAL A 25 -8.69 3.30 4.20
C VAL A 25 -7.54 2.55 3.52
N ARG A 26 -7.54 2.48 2.19
CA ARG A 26 -6.47 1.78 1.46
C ARG A 26 -5.15 2.55 1.51
N SER A 27 -5.20 3.88 1.47
CA SER A 27 -4.03 4.73 1.68
C SER A 27 -3.41 4.52 3.06
N GLU A 28 -4.23 4.37 4.11
CA GLU A 28 -3.77 4.00 5.46
C GLU A 28 -3.15 2.60 5.49
N SER A 29 -3.69 1.64 4.74
CA SER A 29 -3.10 0.31 4.61
C SER A 29 -1.70 0.36 4.00
N VAL A 30 -1.47 1.18 2.96
CA VAL A 30 -0.12 1.37 2.40
C VAL A 30 0.83 1.92 3.48
N ALA A 31 0.40 2.93 4.23
CA ALA A 31 1.20 3.51 5.31
C ALA A 31 1.56 2.48 6.37
N ALA A 32 0.60 1.65 6.81
CA ALA A 32 0.83 0.61 7.80
C ALA A 32 1.85 -0.44 7.34
N GLU A 33 1.81 -0.85 6.07
CA GLU A 33 2.78 -1.81 5.52
C GLU A 33 4.18 -1.18 5.36
N VAL A 34 4.27 0.10 5.00
CA VAL A 34 5.54 0.86 4.98
C VAL A 34 6.13 0.95 6.39
N GLU A 35 5.32 1.28 7.40
CA GLU A 35 5.75 1.34 8.80
C GLU A 35 6.19 -0.03 9.35
N ALA A 36 5.55 -1.10 8.89
CA ALA A 36 5.93 -2.47 9.22
C ALA A 36 7.22 -2.95 8.53
N GLY A 37 7.72 -2.19 7.54
CA GLY A 37 8.89 -2.55 6.74
C GLY A 37 8.63 -3.63 5.68
N ASP A 38 7.36 -3.95 5.40
CA ASP A 38 6.98 -4.90 4.36
C ASP A 38 6.81 -4.16 3.02
N ALA A 39 7.95 -3.80 2.42
CA ALA A 39 7.97 -2.98 1.22
C ALA A 39 7.24 -3.62 0.02
N CYS A 40 7.26 -4.95 -0.06
CA CYS A 40 6.58 -5.68 -1.14
C CYS A 40 5.07 -5.72 -0.95
N ARG A 41 4.61 -5.87 0.29
CA ARG A 41 3.18 -5.76 0.58
C ARG A 41 2.67 -4.33 0.46
N ALA A 42 3.45 -3.35 0.91
CA ALA A 42 3.17 -1.93 0.69
C ALA A 42 3.02 -1.60 -0.80
N ARG A 43 3.90 -2.16 -1.64
CA ARG A 43 3.80 -1.99 -3.09
C ARG A 43 2.51 -2.58 -3.65
N ALA A 44 2.15 -3.80 -3.26
CA ALA A 44 0.92 -4.43 -3.71
C ALA A 44 -0.33 -3.63 -3.31
N GLU A 45 -0.37 -3.09 -2.08
CA GLU A 45 -1.46 -2.21 -1.65
C GLU A 45 -1.47 -0.87 -2.43
N ALA A 46 -0.30 -0.32 -2.79
CA ALA A 46 -0.22 0.90 -3.60
C ALA A 46 -0.66 0.67 -5.06
N GLU A 47 -0.37 -0.50 -5.64
CA GLU A 47 -0.88 -0.90 -6.96
C GLU A 47 -2.41 -1.05 -6.93
N ALA A 48 -2.96 -1.63 -5.86
CA ALA A 48 -4.41 -1.72 -5.67
C ALA A 48 -5.05 -0.33 -5.50
N LEU A 49 -4.44 0.55 -4.69
CA LEU A 49 -4.89 1.94 -4.52
C LEU A 49 -4.91 2.71 -5.85
N GLN A 50 -3.91 2.50 -6.71
CA GLN A 50 -3.87 3.10 -8.05
C GLN A 50 -5.04 2.63 -8.92
N ALA A 51 -5.29 1.32 -8.95
CA ALA A 51 -6.39 0.75 -9.72
C ALA A 51 -7.75 1.28 -9.23
N ASP A 52 -7.97 1.31 -7.91
CA ASP A 52 -9.20 1.81 -7.31
C ASP A 52 -9.39 3.32 -7.57
N SER A 53 -8.30 4.11 -7.53
CA SER A 53 -8.35 5.55 -7.81
C SER A 53 -8.73 5.83 -9.27
N ILE A 54 -8.18 5.06 -10.21
CA ILE A 54 -8.55 5.15 -11.63
C ILE A 54 -10.02 4.79 -11.83
N ALA A 55 -10.52 3.74 -11.16
CA ALA A 55 -11.93 3.36 -11.24
C ALA A 55 -12.84 4.48 -10.73
N ALA A 56 -12.59 5.01 -9.54
CA ALA A 56 -13.38 6.09 -8.94
C ALA A 56 -13.40 7.37 -9.80
N VAL A 57 -12.28 7.68 -10.48
CA VAL A 57 -12.22 8.79 -11.45
C VAL A 57 -13.11 8.50 -12.66
N ASN A 58 -13.00 7.31 -13.26
CA ASN A 58 -13.77 6.94 -14.44
C ASN A 58 -15.29 6.85 -14.16
N ASP A 59 -15.65 6.44 -12.94
CA ASP A 59 -17.04 6.34 -12.48
C ASP A 59 -17.64 7.70 -12.07
N GLY A 60 -16.83 8.78 -12.09
CA GLY A 60 -17.27 10.14 -11.76
C GLY A 60 -17.47 10.39 -10.26
N GLU A 61 -16.88 9.54 -9.42
CA GLU A 61 -16.97 9.61 -7.96
C GLU A 61 -15.98 10.62 -7.36
N VAL A 62 -14.93 10.94 -8.13
CA VAL A 62 -13.92 11.94 -7.78
C VAL A 62 -14.25 13.26 -8.51
N PRO A 63 -14.45 14.38 -7.78
CA PRO A 63 -14.65 15.69 -8.40
C PRO A 63 -13.52 16.05 -9.36
N ASP A 64 -13.85 16.59 -10.54
CA ASP A 64 -12.89 16.91 -11.62
C ASP A 64 -11.64 17.67 -11.13
N GLY A 65 -11.82 18.63 -10.20
CA GLY A 65 -10.72 19.41 -9.63
C GLY A 65 -9.73 18.62 -8.76
N LEU A 66 -10.05 17.37 -8.39
CA LEU A 66 -9.22 16.50 -7.57
C LEU A 66 -8.63 15.31 -8.34
N GLN A 67 -9.12 15.02 -9.55
CA GLN A 67 -8.74 13.81 -10.29
C GLN A 67 -7.24 13.78 -10.62
N GLU A 68 -6.72 14.88 -11.18
CA GLU A 68 -5.30 14.97 -11.55
C GLU A 68 -4.38 14.89 -10.32
N GLU A 69 -4.77 15.55 -9.22
CA GLU A 69 -4.01 15.53 -7.97
C GLU A 69 -4.00 14.14 -7.34
N LEU A 70 -5.16 13.48 -7.27
CA LEU A 70 -5.28 12.12 -6.74
C LEU A 70 -4.40 11.14 -7.54
N LEU A 71 -4.56 11.10 -8.86
CA LEU A 71 -3.81 10.19 -9.71
C LEU A 71 -2.31 10.51 -9.68
N GLY A 72 -1.93 11.79 -9.65
CA GLY A 72 -0.54 12.21 -9.50
C GLY A 72 0.08 11.74 -8.18
N ALA A 73 -0.62 11.92 -7.07
CA ALA A 73 -0.16 11.52 -5.75
C ALA A 73 0.00 10.00 -5.64
N VAL A 74 -0.96 9.22 -6.12
CA VAL A 74 -0.90 7.75 -6.07
C VAL A 74 0.21 7.19 -6.96
N ASN A 75 0.41 7.78 -8.15
CA ASN A 75 1.54 7.42 -9.02
C ASN A 75 2.89 7.71 -8.37
N ALA A 76 3.02 8.87 -7.70
CA ALA A 76 4.24 9.23 -6.97
C ALA A 76 4.50 8.29 -5.79
N LEU A 77 3.45 7.91 -5.05
CA LEU A 77 3.53 6.93 -3.97
C LEU A 77 4.04 5.58 -4.48
N LEU A 78 3.42 5.04 -5.53
CA LEU A 78 3.82 3.76 -6.11
C LEU A 78 5.28 3.77 -6.59
N ALA A 79 5.72 4.88 -7.20
CA ALA A 79 7.10 5.04 -7.66
C ALA A 79 8.12 5.12 -6.50
N ALA A 80 7.70 5.61 -5.33
CA ALA A 80 8.55 5.70 -4.15
C ALA A 80 8.74 4.35 -3.43
N ILE A 81 7.81 3.40 -3.63
CA ILE A 81 7.87 2.09 -2.97
C ILE A 81 8.65 1.09 -3.85
N GLY A 82 9.92 0.90 -3.51
CA GLY A 82 10.75 -0.18 -4.04
C GLY A 82 10.39 -1.52 -3.39
N CYS A 83 10.14 -2.54 -4.21
CA CYS A 83 10.08 -3.92 -3.77
C CYS A 83 11.10 -4.69 -4.60
N ASP A 84 12.28 -4.88 -4.05
CA ASP A 84 13.26 -5.80 -4.59
C ASP A 84 13.10 -7.13 -3.85
N PRO A 85 12.69 -8.22 -4.52
CA PRO A 85 12.73 -9.53 -3.89
C PRO A 85 14.19 -9.81 -3.49
N PRO A 86 14.45 -10.27 -2.26
CA PRO A 86 15.81 -10.50 -1.79
C PRO A 86 16.43 -11.63 -2.61
N VAL A 87 17.24 -11.27 -3.60
CA VAL A 87 17.95 -12.21 -4.50
C VAL A 87 18.76 -13.25 -3.71
N ALA A 88 19.18 -12.90 -2.50
CA ALA A 88 19.89 -13.79 -1.58
C ALA A 88 19.03 -14.92 -0.99
N LEU A 89 17.70 -14.75 -0.88
CA LEU A 89 16.81 -15.82 -0.38
C LEU A 89 16.61 -16.91 -1.44
N ASP A 90 16.49 -16.56 -2.71
CA ASP A 90 16.32 -17.55 -3.78
C ASP A 90 17.57 -18.43 -3.97
N SER A 91 18.76 -17.84 -3.90
CA SER A 91 20.01 -18.61 -3.89
C SER A 91 20.12 -19.48 -2.65
N ALA A 92 19.82 -18.95 -1.46
CA ALA A 92 19.87 -19.72 -0.21
C ALA A 92 18.87 -20.89 -0.17
N ILE A 93 17.67 -20.71 -0.73
CA ILE A 93 16.68 -21.79 -0.87
C ILE A 93 17.21 -22.88 -1.81
N THR A 94 17.83 -22.48 -2.93
CA THR A 94 18.42 -23.42 -3.90
C THR A 94 19.58 -24.19 -3.28
N ASP A 95 20.44 -23.51 -2.52
CA ASP A 95 21.56 -24.12 -1.80
C ASP A 95 21.05 -25.10 -0.74
N ALA A 96 20.06 -24.70 0.06
CA ALA A 96 19.45 -25.56 1.07
C ALA A 96 18.81 -26.83 0.47
N ARG A 97 18.13 -26.71 -0.68
CA ARG A 97 17.57 -27.86 -1.42
C ARG A 97 18.66 -28.78 -1.94
N SER A 98 19.74 -28.21 -2.47
CA SER A 98 20.90 -28.97 -2.98
C SER A 98 21.59 -29.74 -1.86
N LEU A 99 21.81 -29.10 -0.71
CA LEU A 99 22.34 -29.75 0.49
C LEU A 99 21.44 -30.89 0.96
N ALA A 100 20.13 -30.67 1.00
CA ALA A 100 19.17 -31.71 1.39
C ALA A 100 19.19 -32.92 0.43
N ALA A 101 19.47 -32.73 -0.86
CA ALA A 101 19.62 -33.82 -1.81
C ALA A 101 20.88 -34.66 -1.51
N LEU A 102 22.03 -33.99 -1.34
CA LEU A 102 23.31 -34.64 -1.03
C LEU A 102 23.25 -35.47 0.25
N LEU A 103 22.59 -34.96 1.29
CA LEU A 103 22.45 -35.67 2.57
C LEU A 103 21.62 -36.96 2.46
N ARG A 104 20.61 -37.00 1.57
CA ARG A 104 19.81 -38.22 1.33
C ARG A 104 20.60 -39.27 0.55
N GLU A 105 21.37 -38.85 -0.44
CA GLU A 105 22.23 -39.74 -1.23
C GLU A 105 23.34 -40.35 -0.39
N SER A 106 23.93 -39.57 0.53
CA SER A 106 25.02 -40.02 1.39
C SER A 106 24.58 -41.01 2.50
N GLY A 107 23.27 -41.11 2.75
CA GLY A 107 22.68 -42.00 3.77
C GLY A 107 22.03 -43.27 3.21
N SER A 108 22.12 -43.50 1.89
CA SER A 108 21.58 -44.69 1.20
C SER A 108 22.70 -45.69 0.89
#